data_AF-V4K6Z3-F1
#
_entry.id   AF-V4K6Z3-F1
#
_cell.length_a   1.000
_cell.length_b   1.000
_cell.length_c   1.000
_cell.angle_alpha   90.00
_cell.angle_beta   90.00
_cell.angle_gamma   90.00
#
_symmetry.space_group_name_H-M   'P 1'
#
loop_
_entity.id
_entity.type
_entity.pdbx_description
1 polymer ?
#
loop_
_entity_poly.entity_id
_entity_poly.type
_entity_poly.pdbx_seq_one_letter_code
_entity_poly.pdbx_strand_id
1 'polypeptide(L)'
;MVRRDTPKSWSDLPPDLLNSVFKRLSFTNFQRAKSVYSSWHSASKQCLPKNNQILPWLIIFPKTTITSTSFCIATYGSWLLIRNPLHNLYILNLFTNERY
;
A
#
# COMPACT_ATOMS: atom_id res chain seq x y z
N MET A 1 -22.98 8.53 -32.54
CA MET A 1 -23.57 9.41 -31.49
C MET A 1 -23.17 8.84 -30.13
N VAL A 2 -22.11 9.36 -29.51
CA VAL A 2 -21.73 8.95 -28.14
C VAL A 2 -22.59 9.78 -27.19
N ARG A 3 -23.52 9.15 -26.46
CA ARG A 3 -24.25 9.83 -25.39
C ARG A 3 -23.22 10.20 -24.32
N ARG A 4 -23.03 11.50 -24.07
CA ARG A 4 -22.27 11.98 -22.91
C ARG A 4 -23.20 11.88 -21.72
N ASP A 5 -23.27 10.69 -21.13
CA ASP A 5 -23.85 10.53 -19.81
C ASP A 5 -22.86 11.16 -18.83
N THR A 6 -23.15 12.39 -18.39
CA THR A 6 -22.42 13.01 -17.28
C THR A 6 -22.65 12.15 -16.04
N PRO A 7 -21.58 11.62 -15.41
CA PRO A 7 -21.73 10.77 -14.24
C PRO A 7 -22.39 11.58 -13.12
N LYS A 8 -23.53 11.09 -12.62
CA LYS A 8 -24.26 11.73 -11.51
C LYS A 8 -23.53 11.55 -10.18
N SER A 9 -22.68 10.54 -10.09
CA SER A 9 -21.83 10.28 -8.93
C SER A 9 -20.38 10.03 -9.34
N TRP A 10 -19.44 10.40 -8.46
CA TRP A 10 -18.01 10.10 -8.61
C TRP A 10 -17.71 8.59 -8.76
N SER A 11 -18.66 7.75 -8.36
CA SER A 11 -18.72 6.30 -8.55
C SER A 11 -18.66 5.85 -10.00
N ASP A 12 -19.27 6.65 -10.88
CA ASP A 12 -19.59 6.32 -12.27
C ASP A 12 -18.52 6.85 -13.23
N LEU A 13 -17.44 7.44 -12.69
CA LEU A 13 -16.34 7.91 -13.52
C LEU A 13 -15.65 6.74 -14.23
N PRO A 14 -15.32 6.90 -15.53
CA PRO A 14 -14.47 5.97 -16.24
C PRO A 14 -13.13 5.73 -15.54
N PRO A 15 -12.58 4.50 -15.59
CA PRO A 15 -11.29 4.16 -15.00
C PRO A 15 -10.14 5.07 -15.43
N ASP A 16 -10.15 5.56 -16.67
CA ASP A 16 -9.08 6.43 -17.21
C ASP A 16 -9.03 7.82 -16.54
N LEU A 17 -10.21 8.37 -16.21
CA LEU A 17 -10.31 9.63 -15.48
C LEU A 17 -9.95 9.42 -14.01
N LEU A 18 -10.37 8.31 -13.40
CA LEU A 18 -9.94 7.93 -12.04
C LEU A 18 -8.42 7.79 -11.94
N ASN A 19 -7.79 7.17 -12.94
CA ASN A 19 -6.34 7.04 -13.01
C ASN A 19 -5.65 8.41 -13.08
N SER A 20 -6.23 9.35 -13.83
CA SER A 20 -5.72 10.73 -13.91
C SER A 20 -5.81 11.47 -12.56
N VAL A 21 -6.87 11.21 -11.78
CA VAL A 21 -6.99 11.70 -10.40
C VAL A 21 -5.95 11.05 -9.50
N PHE A 22 -5.82 9.71 -9.54
CA PHE A 22 -4.88 8.98 -8.70
C PHE A 22 -3.43 9.41 -8.90
N LYS A 23 -3.01 9.70 -10.14
CA LYS A 23 -1.67 10.22 -10.44
C LYS A 23 -1.38 11.61 -9.84
N ARG A 24 -2.42 12.39 -9.53
CA ARG A 24 -2.30 13.73 -8.93
C ARG A 24 -2.40 13.72 -7.41
N LEU A 25 -2.84 12.61 -6.80
CA LEU A 25 -2.97 12.49 -5.35
C LEU A 25 -1.61 12.15 -4.73
N SER A 26 -1.35 12.69 -3.55
CA SER A 26 -0.28 12.19 -2.68
C SER A 26 -0.59 10.76 -2.23
N PHE A 27 0.43 9.99 -1.88
CA PHE A 27 0.29 8.59 -1.46
C PHE A 27 -0.78 8.39 -0.38
N THR A 28 -0.78 9.24 0.65
CA THR A 28 -1.76 9.19 1.75
C THR A 28 -3.19 9.40 1.27
N ASN A 29 -3.40 10.37 0.38
CA ASN A 29 -4.73 10.66 -0.16
C ASN A 29 -5.19 9.56 -1.13
N PHE A 30 -4.28 8.96 -1.90
CA PHE A 30 -4.58 7.81 -2.75
C PHE A 30 -5.04 6.60 -1.93
N GLN A 31 -4.40 6.29 -0.79
CA GLN A 31 -4.85 5.19 0.06
C GLN A 31 -6.21 5.49 0.69
N ARG A 32 -6.46 6.71 1.16
CA ARG A 32 -7.77 7.11 1.70
C ARG A 32 -8.88 7.03 0.65
N ALA A 33 -8.58 7.43 -0.59
CA ALA A 33 -9.53 7.41 -1.70
C ALA A 33 -10.08 6.01 -2.00
N LYS A 34 -9.30 4.95 -1.72
CA LYS A 34 -9.74 3.56 -1.87
C LYS A 34 -10.85 3.17 -0.91
N SER A 35 -10.95 3.84 0.24
CA SER A 35 -11.97 3.56 1.26
C SER A 35 -13.28 4.31 1.02
N VAL A 36 -13.30 5.29 0.10
CA VAL A 36 -14.46 6.16 -0.14
C VAL A 36 -15.52 5.50 -1.02
N TYR A 37 -15.10 4.73 -2.03
CA TYR A 37 -16.02 4.05 -2.94
C TYR A 37 -15.48 2.71 -3.44
N SER A 38 -16.34 1.71 -3.55
CA SER A 38 -15.96 0.37 -4.02
C SER A 38 -15.43 0.37 -5.46
N SER A 39 -16.00 1.21 -6.35
CA SER A 39 -15.51 1.39 -7.72
C SER A 39 -14.12 2.03 -7.77
N TRP A 40 -13.81 2.94 -6.85
CA TRP A 40 -12.49 3.56 -6.72
C TRP A 40 -11.44 2.58 -6.24
N HIS A 41 -11.79 1.73 -5.26
CA HIS A 41 -10.93 0.61 -4.86
C HIS A 41 -10.62 -0.31 -6.04
N SER A 42 -11.62 -0.70 -6.83
CA SER A 42 -11.45 -1.55 -8.02
C SER A 42 -10.58 -0.87 -9.10
N ALA A 43 -10.80 0.40 -9.41
CA ALA A 43 -10.00 1.15 -10.37
C ALA A 43 -8.56 1.36 -9.90
N SER A 44 -8.34 1.54 -8.59
CA SER A 44 -6.99 1.72 -8.02
C SER A 44 -6.10 0.49 -8.22
N LYS A 45 -6.70 -0.72 -8.25
CA LYS A 45 -5.98 -1.97 -8.54
C LYS A 45 -5.49 -2.05 -9.99
N GLN A 46 -6.14 -1.34 -10.91
CA GLN A 46 -5.73 -1.28 -12.31
C GLN A 46 -4.66 -0.20 -12.54
N CYS A 47 -4.57 0.77 -11.62
CA CYS A 47 -3.55 1.82 -11.61
C CYS A 47 -2.25 1.38 -10.91
N LEU A 48 -1.99 0.08 -10.84
CA LEU A 48 -0.77 -0.48 -10.28
C LEU A 48 0.41 -0.12 -11.21
N PRO A 49 1.47 0.54 -10.71
CA PRO A 49 2.62 0.88 -11.53
C PRO A 49 3.31 -0.39 -12.03
N LYS A 50 3.51 -0.48 -13.35
CA LYS A 50 4.16 -1.62 -14.04
C LYS A 50 5.64 -1.85 -13.67
N ASN A 51 6.19 -1.17 -12.68
CA ASN A 51 7.59 -1.27 -12.34
C ASN A 51 7.80 -1.05 -10.84
N ASN A 52 8.15 -2.12 -10.12
CA ASN A 52 8.77 -2.19 -8.79
C ASN A 52 8.28 -1.24 -7.68
N GLN A 53 7.10 -0.64 -7.80
CA GLN A 53 6.48 0.15 -6.74
C GLN A 53 5.76 -0.81 -5.80
N ILE A 54 6.59 -1.40 -4.94
CA ILE A 54 6.31 -1.91 -3.60
C ILE A 54 4.82 -1.91 -3.29
N LEU A 55 4.21 -3.09 -3.27
CA LEU A 55 2.96 -3.32 -2.56
C LEU A 55 3.18 -2.84 -1.11
N PRO A 56 2.62 -1.70 -0.68
CA PRO A 56 2.91 -1.16 0.65
C PRO A 56 2.42 -2.08 1.78
N TRP A 57 1.50 -2.99 1.44
CA TRP A 57 0.73 -3.80 2.37
C TRP A 57 1.13 -5.27 2.37
N LEU A 58 2.16 -5.65 1.60
CA LEU A 58 2.74 -7.00 1.68
C LEU A 58 4.16 -6.86 2.21
N ILE A 59 4.30 -6.64 3.51
CA ILE A 59 5.59 -6.84 4.19
C ILE A 59 5.84 -8.34 4.18
N ILE A 60 6.49 -8.83 3.13
CA ILE A 60 7.06 -10.17 3.13
C ILE A 60 8.28 -10.09 4.02
N PHE A 61 8.13 -10.46 5.30
CA PHE A 61 9.28 -10.67 6.16
C PHE A 61 10.15 -11.75 5.50
N PRO A 62 11.45 -11.47 5.22
CA PRO A 62 12.32 -12.48 4.64
C PRO A 62 12.33 -13.68 5.60
N LYS A 63 11.86 -14.82 5.10
CA LYS A 63 11.89 -16.10 5.82
C LYS A 63 13.35 -16.53 5.91
N THR A 64 14.07 -16.08 6.94
CA THR A 64 15.38 -16.64 7.25
C THR A 64 15.16 -18.07 7.70
N THR A 65 15.77 -19.00 6.98
CA THR A 65 15.57 -20.43 7.07
C THR A 65 15.78 -20.97 8.49
N ILE A 66 14.88 -21.88 8.86
CA ILE A 66 14.91 -22.82 9.98
C ILE A 66 14.40 -22.24 11.33
N THR A 67 13.20 -22.73 11.66
CA THR A 67 12.52 -22.85 12.97
C THR A 67 11.98 -21.66 13.73
N SER A 68 12.15 -20.40 13.35
CA SER A 68 11.41 -19.36 14.08
C SER A 68 11.24 -18.06 13.31
N THR A 69 9.99 -17.64 13.15
CA THR A 69 9.61 -16.38 12.52
C THR A 69 9.86 -15.23 13.49
N SER A 70 10.56 -14.20 13.06
CA SER A 70 10.63 -12.95 13.82
C SER A 70 9.24 -12.30 13.88
N PHE A 71 8.84 -11.81 15.05
CA PHE A 71 7.53 -11.19 15.26
C PHE A 71 7.68 -9.67 15.35
N CYS A 72 6.81 -8.93 14.65
CA CYS A 72 6.68 -7.50 14.84
C CYS A 72 5.88 -7.23 16.13
N ILE A 73 6.48 -6.51 17.08
CA ILE A 73 5.85 -6.15 18.36
C ILE A 73 5.11 -4.81 18.25
N ALA A 74 5.74 -3.83 17.60
CA ALA A 74 5.21 -2.47 17.51
C ALA A 74 5.72 -1.75 16.27
N THR A 75 5.01 -0.68 15.88
CA THR A 75 5.34 0.14 14.71
C THR A 75 5.30 1.62 15.09
N TYR A 76 6.33 2.38 14.74
CA TYR A 76 6.37 3.84 14.94
C TYR A 76 6.97 4.53 13.72
N GLY A 77 6.11 5.17 12.92
CA GLY A 77 6.52 5.78 11.66
C GLY A 77 7.09 4.74 10.69
N SER A 78 8.38 4.88 10.36
CA SER A 78 9.12 3.95 9.48
C SER A 78 9.84 2.84 10.23
N TRP A 79 9.77 2.82 11.56
CA TRP A 79 10.50 1.89 12.42
C TRP A 79 9.59 0.77 12.92
N LEU A 80 10.12 -0.45 12.86
CA LEU A 80 9.47 -1.67 13.33
C LEU A 80 10.27 -2.22 14.51
N LEU A 81 9.60 -2.45 15.64
CA LEU A 81 10.17 -3.21 16.74
C LEU A 81 9.98 -4.69 16.45
N ILE A 82 11.06 -5.43 16.24
CA ILE A 82 11.03 -6.83 15.86
C ILE A 82 11.69 -7.67 16.96
N ARG A 83 11.05 -8.80 17.29
CA ARG A 83 11.61 -9.83 18.16
C ARG A 83 12.03 -11.02 17.34
N ASN A 84 13.29 -11.40 17.45
CA ASN A 84 13.79 -12.60 16.80
C ASN A 84 13.44 -13.86 17.62
N PRO A 85 13.70 -15.04 17.06
CA PRO A 85 13.55 -16.34 17.73
C PRO A 85 14.30 -16.49 19.05
N LEU A 86 15.49 -15.91 19.09
CA LEU A 86 16.42 -15.94 20.22
C LEU A 86 16.03 -14.90 21.29
N HIS A 87 14.82 -14.36 21.21
CA HIS A 87 14.30 -13.30 22.07
C HIS A 87 15.05 -11.96 22.02
N ASN A 88 15.97 -11.76 21.07
CA ASN A 88 16.59 -10.46 20.83
C ASN A 88 15.59 -9.50 20.21
N LEU A 89 15.60 -8.27 20.72
CA LEU A 89 14.83 -7.15 20.21
C LEU A 89 15.75 -6.30 19.34
N TYR A 90 15.24 -5.89 18.19
CA TYR A 90 15.91 -4.91 17.34
C TYR A 90 14.89 -4.03 16.65
N ILE A 91 15.31 -2.82 16.30
CA ILE A 91 14.50 -1.85 15.57
C ILE A 91 14.94 -1.88 14.11
N LEU A 92 14.01 -2.11 13.19
CA LEU A 92 14.25 -2.15 11.75
C LEU A 92 13.56 -0.97 11.07
N ASN A 93 14.29 -0.20 10.27
CA ASN A 93 13.69 0.81 9.40
C ASN A 93 13.18 0.17 8.10
N LEU A 94 11.90 0.39 7.77
CA LEU A 94 11.25 -0.18 6.59
C LEU A 94 11.81 0.36 5.27
N PHE A 95 12.26 1.62 5.24
CA PHE A 95 12.74 2.27 4.02
C PHE A 95 14.25 2.12 3.83
N THR A 96 15.03 2.17 4.92
CA THR A 96 16.50 2.12 4.85
C THR A 96 17.08 0.74 5.15
N ASN A 97 16.28 -0.20 5.69
CA ASN A 97 16.72 -1.53 6.15
C ASN A 97 17.83 -1.48 7.24
N GLU A 98 17.99 -0.34 7.90
CA GLU A 98 18.88 -0.15 9.05
C GLU A 98 18.35 -0.89 10.28
N ARG A 99 19.26 -1.46 11.09
CA ARG A 99 18.96 -2.26 12.28
C ARG A 99 19.71 -1.72 13.50
N TYR A 100 19.01 -1.56 14.62
CA TYR A 100 19.55 -1.13 15.92
C TYR A 100 19.17 -2.12 17.01
#